data_AF-A0AAD9WSW4-F1
#
_entry.id   AF-A0AAD9WSW4-F1
#
_cell.length_a   1.000
_cell.length_b   1.000
_cell.length_c   1.000
_cell.angle_alpha   90.00
_cell.angle_beta   90.00
_cell.angle_gamma   90.00
#
_symmetry.space_group_name_H-M   'P 1'
#
loop_
_entity.id
_entity.type
_entity.pdbx_description
1 polymer ?
#
loop_
_entity_poly.entity_id
_entity_poly.type
_entity_poly.pdbx_seq_one_letter_code
_entity_poly.pdbx_strand_id
1 'polypeptide(L)'
;MISAGDFLNHNENGGYILVADTQPKLHSTVRGSPLFLTYYGYCLENGNYKVSLHFAEIKFRDEEPYNRVGRSVFDIYIQGILRWKDFNIKEQANGTGKAIIRTFKAMVTENTLDIRLYWAGKGTTFIPDKGSYGSLISAISVSHEAKKSSILYIVVGVVASVLCLTFSIMVFFFRRRYSRRKRRRRDLKGLDLQTGTFTFRQLKAATNNFDSANKLGEGGFGSVYKGQLSDGTVIVEKQLASKSRQGNREFVNEIGMIFGLQHPNLVKLYRCCVEGNQLLLVYEYMENNCLAHALFGKQGDICVFVIFNCVCINAMLSLILFFLLNLVI
;
A
#
# COMPACT_ATOMS: atom_id res chain seq x y z
N MET A 1 20.78 -9.64 -39.32
CA MET A 1 20.60 -9.99 -40.74
C MET A 1 21.58 -11.10 -41.04
N ILE A 2 21.13 -12.35 -41.20
CA ILE A 2 22.00 -13.43 -41.67
C ILE A 2 21.54 -13.73 -43.10
N SER A 3 22.28 -13.20 -44.07
CA SER A 3 22.14 -13.53 -45.48
C SER A 3 22.80 -14.88 -45.70
N ALA A 4 21.99 -15.94 -45.79
CA ALA A 4 22.47 -17.22 -46.31
C ALA A 4 22.53 -17.15 -47.83
N GLY A 5 23.75 -17.28 -48.36
CA GLY A 5 24.08 -17.81 -49.69
C GLY A 5 23.68 -16.93 -50.87
N ASP A 6 24.62 -16.12 -51.35
CA ASP A 6 24.68 -15.76 -52.77
C ASP A 6 25.08 -17.04 -53.52
N PHE A 7 24.09 -17.82 -53.97
CA PHE A 7 24.35 -18.94 -54.86
C PHE A 7 24.66 -18.37 -56.23
N LEU A 8 25.90 -18.58 -56.67
CA LEU A 8 26.46 -18.19 -57.97
C LEU A 8 25.38 -18.15 -59.07
N ASN A 9 25.10 -16.93 -59.52
CA ASN A 9 24.38 -16.66 -60.75
C ASN A 9 25.17 -17.26 -61.92
N HIS A 10 24.70 -18.39 -62.46
CA HIS A 10 24.71 -18.56 -63.91
C HIS A 10 23.29 -18.31 -64.39
N ASN A 11 23.01 -17.05 -64.69
CA ASN A 11 21.80 -16.65 -65.36
C ASN A 11 22.14 -16.56 -66.84
N GLU A 12 21.45 -17.35 -67.67
CA GLU A 12 20.65 -16.73 -68.71
C GLU A 12 19.21 -17.19 -68.45
N ASN A 13 18.48 -16.38 -67.66
CA ASN A 13 17.02 -16.41 -67.41
C ASN A 13 16.40 -17.49 -66.49
N GLY A 14 17.00 -17.77 -65.31
CA GLY A 14 16.47 -18.71 -64.32
C GLY A 14 16.57 -18.27 -62.85
N GLY A 15 16.47 -16.98 -62.54
CA GLY A 15 16.65 -16.45 -61.18
C GLY A 15 15.57 -16.92 -60.17
N TYR A 16 15.98 -17.43 -59.01
CA TYR A 16 15.11 -17.84 -57.88
C TYR A 16 14.60 -16.68 -57.01
N ILE A 17 14.87 -15.44 -57.45
CA ILE A 17 14.47 -14.20 -56.78
C ILE A 17 13.47 -13.49 -57.69
N LEU A 18 12.26 -13.31 -57.19
CA LEU A 18 11.19 -12.58 -57.89
C LEU A 18 11.08 -11.18 -57.29
N VAL A 19 10.95 -10.15 -58.13
CA VAL A 19 10.83 -8.75 -57.71
C VAL A 19 9.48 -8.18 -58.20
N ALA A 20 8.79 -7.49 -57.32
CA ALA A 20 7.50 -6.85 -57.52
C ALA A 20 7.64 -5.34 -57.38
N ASP A 21 7.31 -4.60 -58.44
CA ASP A 21 7.55 -3.16 -58.57
C ASP A 21 6.61 -2.28 -57.73
N THR A 22 5.46 -2.82 -57.28
CA THR A 22 4.36 -2.04 -56.69
C THR A 22 4.14 -2.24 -55.18
N GLN A 23 5.03 -2.92 -54.47
CA GLN A 23 4.89 -3.23 -53.04
C GLN A 23 5.91 -2.49 -52.14
N PRO A 24 5.61 -2.28 -50.84
CA PRO A 24 6.61 -1.80 -49.89
C PRO A 24 7.86 -2.69 -49.95
N LYS A 25 9.05 -2.07 -49.89
CA LYS A 25 10.38 -2.68 -50.16
C LYS A 25 10.65 -4.04 -49.48
N LEU A 26 9.96 -4.35 -48.36
CA LEU A 26 10.12 -5.62 -47.64
C LEU A 26 9.35 -6.80 -48.27
N HIS A 27 8.29 -6.52 -49.03
CA HIS A 27 7.44 -7.53 -49.67
C HIS A 27 7.59 -7.56 -51.19
N SER A 28 8.31 -6.60 -51.75
CA SER A 28 8.62 -6.54 -53.18
C SER A 28 9.42 -7.75 -53.65
N THR A 29 10.27 -8.35 -52.82
CA THR A 29 11.17 -9.43 -53.23
C THR A 29 10.81 -10.75 -52.55
N VAL A 30 10.79 -11.85 -53.31
CA VAL A 30 10.48 -13.21 -52.81
C VAL A 30 11.56 -14.18 -53.26
N ARG A 31 11.97 -15.07 -52.34
CA ARG A 31 12.79 -16.24 -52.65
C ARG A 31 11.89 -17.45 -52.87
N GLY A 32 12.14 -18.17 -53.96
CA GLY A 32 11.38 -19.37 -54.33
C GLY A 32 12.27 -20.59 -54.53
N SER A 33 11.70 -21.79 -54.34
CA SER A 33 12.36 -23.06 -54.69
C SER A 33 11.34 -24.09 -55.17
N PRO A 34 11.66 -24.94 -56.17
CA PRO A 34 10.76 -25.97 -56.66
C PRO A 34 10.45 -27.05 -55.62
N LEU A 35 11.38 -27.33 -54.69
CA LEU A 35 11.29 -28.47 -53.78
C LEU A 35 11.25 -28.05 -52.32
N PHE A 36 12.22 -27.28 -51.87
CA PHE A 36 12.26 -26.78 -50.49
C PHE A 36 13.16 -25.57 -50.33
N LEU A 37 12.89 -24.78 -49.29
CA LEU A 37 13.76 -23.74 -48.76
C LEU A 37 14.04 -24.05 -47.29
N THR A 38 15.32 -24.10 -46.92
CA THR A 38 15.72 -24.28 -45.51
C THR A 38 16.56 -23.11 -45.06
N TYR A 39 16.25 -22.58 -43.88
CA TYR A 39 16.94 -21.48 -43.25
C TYR A 39 17.45 -21.92 -41.89
N TYR A 40 18.71 -21.57 -41.60
CA TYR A 40 19.34 -21.81 -40.31
C TYR A 40 19.67 -20.48 -39.64
N GLY A 41 19.24 -20.31 -38.40
CA GLY A 41 19.72 -19.26 -37.51
C GLY A 41 20.71 -19.85 -36.52
N TYR A 42 21.99 -19.50 -36.66
CA TYR A 42 23.06 -19.95 -35.75
C TYR A 42 23.30 -18.94 -34.64
N CYS A 43 24.01 -19.37 -33.59
CA CYS A 43 24.44 -18.54 -32.46
C CYS A 43 23.28 -17.87 -31.72
N LEU A 44 22.10 -18.50 -31.72
CA LEU A 44 20.96 -18.06 -30.93
C LEU A 44 21.13 -18.55 -29.48
N GLU A 45 20.61 -17.80 -28.52
CA GLU A 45 20.56 -18.28 -27.14
C GLU A 45 19.51 -19.40 -27.03
N ASN A 46 19.71 -20.35 -26.12
CA ASN A 46 18.70 -21.38 -25.89
C ASN A 46 17.50 -20.75 -25.17
N GLY A 47 16.32 -20.85 -25.77
CA GLY A 47 15.15 -20.14 -25.26
C GLY A 47 13.94 -20.18 -26.17
N ASN A 48 12.90 -19.47 -25.77
CA ASN A 48 11.68 -19.34 -26.57
C ASN A 48 11.81 -18.16 -27.51
N TYR A 49 11.48 -18.37 -28.77
CA TYR A 49 11.50 -17.37 -29.82
C TYR A 49 10.14 -17.26 -30.50
N LYS A 50 9.79 -16.05 -30.91
CA LYS A 50 8.76 -15.79 -31.91
C LYS A 50 9.43 -15.69 -33.27
N VAL A 51 9.06 -16.61 -34.15
CA VAL A 51 9.47 -16.67 -35.55
C VAL A 51 8.31 -16.15 -36.39
N SER A 52 8.49 -15.03 -37.07
CA SER A 52 7.49 -14.48 -37.99
C SER A 52 7.96 -14.65 -39.43
N LEU A 53 7.16 -15.38 -40.21
CA LEU A 53 7.38 -15.65 -41.61
C LEU A 53 6.51 -14.69 -42.43
N HIS A 54 7.12 -13.95 -43.33
CA HIS A 54 6.47 -12.97 -44.19
C HIS A 54 6.32 -13.55 -45.58
N PHE A 55 5.09 -13.56 -46.08
CA PHE A 55 4.74 -14.09 -47.40
C PHE A 55 4.01 -13.03 -48.22
N ALA A 56 4.20 -13.07 -49.53
CA ALA A 56 3.38 -12.34 -50.49
C ALA A 56 3.29 -13.19 -51.76
N GLU A 57 2.09 -13.41 -52.29
CA GLU A 57 1.91 -14.10 -53.57
C GLU A 57 2.16 -13.09 -54.68
N ILE A 58 3.37 -13.11 -55.22
CA ILE A 58 3.79 -12.22 -56.31
C ILE A 58 3.96 -12.94 -57.65
N LYS A 59 3.89 -14.27 -57.67
CA LYS A 59 4.06 -15.08 -58.88
C LYS A 59 2.75 -15.22 -59.63
N PHE A 60 1.68 -15.58 -58.93
CA PHE A 60 0.35 -15.73 -59.53
C PHE A 60 -0.47 -14.45 -59.36
N ARG A 61 -0.14 -13.39 -60.10
CA ARG A 61 -0.94 -12.14 -60.08
C ARG A 61 -2.19 -12.25 -60.93
N ASP A 62 -3.28 -11.63 -60.49
CA ASP A 62 -4.58 -11.70 -61.17
C ASP A 62 -4.66 -10.88 -62.49
N GLU A 63 -3.54 -10.27 -62.91
CA GLU A 63 -3.36 -9.57 -64.18
C GLU A 63 -3.64 -10.50 -65.38
N GLU A 64 -3.10 -11.72 -65.30
CA GLU A 64 -3.26 -12.75 -66.34
C GLU A 64 -4.41 -13.72 -65.98
N PRO A 65 -5.28 -14.12 -66.93
CA PRO A 65 -6.44 -14.95 -66.64
C PRO A 65 -6.09 -16.31 -66.03
N TYR A 66 -5.00 -16.94 -66.50
CA TYR A 66 -4.54 -18.26 -66.06
C TYR A 66 -3.89 -18.21 -64.66
N ASN A 67 -3.31 -17.08 -64.26
CA ASN A 67 -2.73 -16.93 -62.92
C ASN A 67 -3.81 -16.88 -61.82
N ARG A 68 -5.07 -16.60 -62.17
CA ARG A 68 -6.18 -16.59 -61.22
C ARG A 68 -6.39 -17.94 -60.55
N VAL A 69 -6.13 -19.03 -61.27
CA VAL A 69 -6.23 -20.41 -60.75
C VAL A 69 -4.92 -20.95 -60.15
N GLY A 70 -3.82 -20.20 -60.27
CA GLY A 70 -2.51 -20.56 -59.74
C GLY A 70 -2.49 -20.64 -58.22
N ARG A 71 -1.90 -21.71 -57.67
CA ARG A 71 -1.77 -21.94 -56.22
C ARG A 71 -0.36 -22.39 -55.86
N SER A 72 0.29 -21.62 -54.99
CA SER A 72 1.55 -21.98 -54.34
C SER A 72 1.22 -22.63 -53.00
N VAL A 73 1.41 -23.95 -52.87
CA VAL A 73 1.01 -24.73 -51.69
C VAL A 73 2.21 -25.49 -51.14
N PHE A 74 2.59 -25.23 -49.89
CA PHE A 74 3.74 -25.89 -49.27
C PHE A 74 3.55 -26.09 -47.76
N ASP A 75 4.30 -27.00 -47.18
CA ASP A 75 4.33 -27.24 -45.75
C ASP A 75 5.37 -26.34 -45.07
N ILE A 76 5.09 -25.92 -43.83
CA ILE A 76 5.98 -25.11 -43.01
C ILE A 76 6.40 -25.94 -41.80
N TYR A 77 7.71 -26.18 -41.68
CA TYR A 77 8.34 -26.84 -40.54
C TYR A 77 9.22 -25.82 -39.80
N ILE A 78 9.18 -25.87 -38.47
CA ILE A 78 10.07 -25.07 -37.61
C ILE A 78 10.60 -25.99 -36.51
N GLN A 79 11.92 -26.09 -36.41
CA GLN A 79 12.61 -27.07 -35.54
C GLN A 79 12.14 -28.51 -35.80
N GLY A 80 12.00 -28.88 -37.08
CA GLY A 80 11.51 -30.20 -37.50
C GLY A 80 10.02 -30.48 -37.23
N ILE A 81 9.31 -29.59 -36.53
CA ILE A 81 7.87 -29.74 -36.24
C ILE A 81 7.04 -29.11 -37.36
N LEU A 82 6.09 -29.87 -37.92
CA LEU A 82 5.11 -29.37 -38.88
C LEU A 82 4.21 -28.31 -38.21
N ARG A 83 4.39 -27.05 -38.57
CA ARG A 83 3.62 -25.91 -38.06
C ARG A 83 2.40 -25.60 -38.92
N TRP A 84 2.49 -25.83 -40.22
CA TRP A 84 1.38 -25.62 -41.13
C TRP A 84 1.48 -26.60 -42.30
N LYS A 85 0.40 -27.34 -42.55
CA LYS A 85 0.30 -28.25 -43.69
C LYS A 85 -0.49 -27.59 -44.82
N ASP A 86 -0.04 -27.77 -46.06
CA ASP A 86 -0.73 -27.26 -47.25
C ASP A 86 -0.97 -25.74 -47.22
N PHE A 87 0.03 -24.96 -46.80
CA PHE A 87 -0.07 -23.51 -46.69
C PHE A 87 -0.20 -22.86 -48.09
N ASN A 88 -1.34 -22.23 -48.35
CA ASN A 88 -1.61 -21.48 -49.58
C ASN A 88 -1.59 -19.96 -49.31
N ILE A 89 -0.61 -19.25 -49.87
CA ILE A 89 -0.43 -17.81 -49.61
C ILE A 89 -1.65 -17.00 -50.10
N LYS A 90 -2.14 -17.27 -51.32
CA LYS A 90 -3.24 -16.52 -51.96
C LYS A 90 -4.54 -16.63 -51.17
N GLU A 91 -4.87 -17.85 -50.72
CA GLU A 91 -6.05 -18.10 -49.89
C GLU A 91 -5.93 -17.40 -48.53
N GLN A 92 -4.77 -17.49 -47.90
CA GLN A 92 -4.54 -16.91 -46.58
C GLN A 92 -4.52 -15.38 -46.61
N ALA A 93 -4.01 -14.78 -47.70
CA ALA A 93 -3.96 -13.33 -47.88
C ALA A 93 -5.27 -12.74 -48.45
N ASN A 94 -6.25 -13.59 -48.78
CA ASN A 94 -7.51 -13.21 -49.46
C ASN A 94 -7.26 -12.36 -50.71
N GLY A 95 -6.36 -12.85 -51.58
CA GLY A 95 -5.98 -12.20 -52.83
C GLY A 95 -4.48 -12.30 -53.15
N THR A 96 -4.13 -11.77 -54.32
CA THR A 96 -2.74 -11.73 -54.82
C THR A 96 -2.11 -10.39 -54.45
N GLY A 97 -0.78 -10.33 -54.35
CA GLY A 97 -0.07 -9.09 -54.04
C GLY A 97 -0.36 -8.50 -52.65
N LYS A 98 -0.95 -9.26 -51.73
CA LYS A 98 -1.14 -8.86 -50.33
C LYS A 98 -0.12 -9.57 -49.46
N ALA A 99 0.56 -8.80 -48.61
CA ALA A 99 1.50 -9.33 -47.64
C ALA A 99 0.75 -10.00 -46.47
N ILE A 100 1.23 -11.17 -46.05
CA ILE A 100 0.73 -11.87 -44.87
C ILE A 100 1.87 -12.30 -43.97
N ILE A 101 1.66 -12.18 -42.66
CA ILE A 101 2.63 -12.54 -41.63
C ILE A 101 2.05 -13.69 -40.81
N ARG A 102 2.84 -14.75 -40.65
CA ARG A 102 2.51 -15.90 -39.79
C ARG A 102 3.56 -16.03 -38.70
N THR A 103 3.13 -15.87 -37.45
CA THR A 103 4.01 -15.92 -36.29
C THR A 103 3.83 -17.25 -35.56
N PHE A 104 4.95 -17.93 -35.33
CA PHE A 104 5.02 -19.20 -34.63
C PHE A 104 5.94 -19.08 -33.42
N LYS A 105 5.66 -19.86 -32.38
CA LYS A 105 6.57 -20.02 -31.24
C LYS A 105 7.47 -21.21 -31.49
N ALA A 106 8.77 -21.01 -31.33
CA ALA A 106 9.79 -22.03 -31.46
C ALA A 106 10.69 -22.03 -30.23
N MET A 107 11.08 -23.22 -29.78
CA MET A 107 12.11 -23.39 -28.78
C MET A 107 13.43 -23.61 -29.51
N VAL A 108 14.45 -22.86 -29.16
CA VAL A 108 15.81 -23.05 -29.67
C VAL A 108 16.58 -23.90 -28.69
N THR A 109 17.04 -25.06 -29.16
CA THR A 109 17.97 -25.97 -28.49
C THR A 109 19.24 -26.02 -29.34
N GLU A 110 20.40 -26.20 -28.72
CA GLU A 110 21.70 -26.28 -29.43
C GLU A 110 22.05 -25.02 -30.24
N ASN A 111 21.61 -23.85 -29.76
CA ASN A 111 21.96 -22.54 -30.33
C ASN A 111 21.58 -22.36 -31.81
N THR A 112 20.71 -23.22 -32.35
CA THR A 112 20.37 -23.28 -33.77
C THR A 112 18.86 -23.33 -33.97
N LEU A 113 18.37 -22.56 -34.95
CA LEU A 113 16.98 -22.54 -35.39
C LEU A 113 16.87 -23.01 -36.83
N ASP A 114 16.20 -24.14 -37.08
CA ASP A 114 15.81 -24.61 -38.43
C ASP A 114 14.39 -24.12 -38.78
N ILE A 115 14.24 -23.54 -39.97
CA ILE A 115 12.96 -23.29 -40.62
C ILE A 115 13.00 -23.92 -42.01
N ARG A 116 12.03 -24.79 -42.33
CA ARG A 116 11.95 -25.46 -43.62
C ARG A 116 10.58 -25.27 -44.25
N LEU A 117 10.57 -24.79 -45.49
CA LEU A 117 9.40 -24.75 -46.36
C LEU A 117 9.54 -25.88 -47.36
N TYR A 118 8.60 -26.82 -47.37
CA TYR A 118 8.70 -28.03 -48.17
C TYR A 118 7.50 -28.15 -49.11
N TRP A 119 7.76 -28.32 -50.40
CA TRP A 119 6.74 -28.55 -51.40
C TRP A 119 6.45 -30.05 -51.51
N ALA A 120 5.30 -30.48 -51.01
CA ALA A 120 4.88 -31.88 -51.00
C ALA A 120 4.19 -32.33 -52.31
N GLY A 121 4.44 -31.65 -53.43
CA GLY A 121 3.83 -32.00 -54.73
C GLY A 121 2.42 -31.44 -54.96
N LYS A 122 1.97 -30.48 -54.16
CA LYS A 122 0.61 -29.91 -54.23
C LYS A 122 0.57 -28.48 -54.75
N GLY A 123 -0.57 -28.06 -55.30
CA GLY A 123 -0.70 -26.76 -55.94
C GLY A 123 -0.47 -26.85 -57.45
N THR A 124 -0.13 -25.72 -58.07
CA THR A 124 0.03 -25.62 -59.52
C THR A 124 1.42 -26.07 -59.93
N THR A 125 1.53 -27.01 -60.86
CA THR A 125 2.82 -27.49 -61.41
C THR A 125 3.08 -27.03 -62.84
N PHE A 126 2.08 -26.38 -63.46
CA PHE A 126 2.07 -25.96 -64.85
C PHE A 126 1.09 -24.79 -64.98
N ILE A 127 1.53 -23.59 -65.38
CA ILE A 127 0.70 -22.46 -65.86
C ILE A 127 1.57 -21.24 -66.28
N PRO A 128 1.37 -20.68 -67.49
CA PRO A 128 0.82 -21.30 -68.70
C PRO A 128 1.77 -22.37 -69.26
N ASP A 129 3.06 -22.26 -68.91
CA ASP A 129 4.12 -23.20 -69.26
C ASP A 129 4.56 -24.03 -68.04
N LYS A 130 5.46 -24.98 -68.26
CA LYS A 130 6.10 -25.73 -67.18
C LYS A 130 7.11 -24.82 -66.46
N GLY A 131 7.01 -24.75 -65.14
CA GLY A 131 7.86 -23.90 -64.31
C GLY A 131 8.04 -24.45 -62.89
N SER A 132 8.84 -23.75 -62.08
CA SER A 132 9.10 -24.09 -60.67
C SER A 132 8.13 -23.35 -59.75
N TYR A 133 7.18 -24.06 -59.12
CA TYR A 133 6.06 -23.47 -58.36
C TYR A 133 6.01 -23.88 -56.87
N GLY A 134 7.16 -24.24 -56.30
CA GLY A 134 7.23 -24.73 -54.92
C GLY A 134 7.09 -23.64 -53.86
N SER A 135 7.91 -23.72 -52.81
CA SER A 135 7.82 -22.81 -51.66
C SER A 135 8.26 -21.39 -51.98
N LEU A 136 7.58 -20.40 -51.39
CA LEU A 136 7.85 -18.97 -51.57
C LEU A 136 7.90 -18.26 -50.21
N ILE A 137 8.84 -17.35 -50.01
CA ILE A 137 8.92 -16.50 -48.80
C ILE A 137 9.57 -15.15 -49.09
N SER A 138 9.03 -14.07 -48.50
CA SER A 138 9.56 -12.71 -48.65
C SER A 138 10.64 -12.41 -47.61
N ALA A 139 10.34 -12.65 -46.34
CA ALA A 139 11.23 -12.33 -45.22
C ALA A 139 10.99 -13.21 -44.00
N ILE A 140 12.00 -13.29 -43.14
CA ILE A 140 11.94 -13.99 -41.86
C ILE A 140 12.41 -13.01 -40.78
N SER A 141 11.64 -12.89 -39.70
CA SER A 141 12.05 -12.18 -38.50
C SER A 141 11.97 -13.08 -37.27
N VAL A 142 12.99 -13.02 -36.42
CA VAL A 142 13.13 -13.87 -35.24
C VAL A 142 13.37 -12.98 -34.04
N SER A 143 12.59 -13.16 -32.97
CA SER A 143 12.65 -12.34 -31.76
C SER A 143 12.62 -13.23 -30.52
N HIS A 144 13.50 -12.96 -29.55
CA HIS A 144 13.57 -13.71 -28.29
C HIS A 144 12.41 -13.31 -27.38
N GLU A 145 11.65 -14.29 -26.86
CA GLU A 145 10.66 -14.04 -25.82
C GLU A 145 11.37 -13.92 -24.47
N ALA A 146 11.68 -12.68 -24.08
CA ALA A 146 12.16 -12.39 -22.74
C ALA A 146 11.13 -12.88 -21.69
N LYS A 147 11.63 -13.55 -20.64
CA LYS A 147 10.80 -13.89 -19.48
C LYS A 147 10.21 -12.60 -18.92
N LYS A 148 8.88 -12.53 -18.82
CA LYS A 148 8.21 -11.41 -18.16
C LYS A 148 8.72 -11.36 -16.71
N SER A 149 9.25 -10.21 -16.32
CA SER A 149 9.84 -10.06 -15.00
C SER A 149 8.77 -10.19 -13.91
N SER A 150 9.04 -11.04 -12.91
CA SER A 150 8.20 -11.23 -11.72
C SER A 150 8.11 -10.00 -10.81
N ILE A 151 8.77 -8.89 -11.18
CA ILE A 151 8.77 -7.61 -10.45
C ILE A 151 7.35 -7.15 -10.12
N LEU A 152 6.38 -7.33 -11.02
CA LEU A 152 5.00 -6.90 -10.78
C LEU A 152 4.39 -7.58 -9.54
N TYR A 153 4.58 -8.89 -9.39
CA TYR A 153 4.05 -9.64 -8.24
C TYR A 153 4.76 -9.28 -6.94
N ILE A 154 6.06 -9.00 -7.00
CA ILE A 154 6.85 -8.57 -5.84
C ILE A 154 6.35 -7.20 -5.34
N VAL A 155 6.11 -6.24 -6.25
CA VAL A 155 5.63 -4.90 -5.88
C VAL A 155 4.24 -4.96 -5.24
N VAL A 156 3.32 -5.74 -5.81
CA VAL A 156 1.96 -5.92 -5.25
C VAL A 156 2.02 -6.53 -3.84
N GLY A 157 2.89 -7.52 -3.62
CA GLY A 157 3.08 -8.15 -2.31
C GLY A 157 3.59 -7.19 -1.24
N VAL A 158 4.55 -6.31 -1.58
CA VAL A 158 5.10 -5.34 -0.63
C VAL A 158 4.04 -4.30 -0.23
N VAL A 159 3.28 -3.76 -1.18
CA VAL A 159 2.25 -2.74 -0.89
C VAL A 159 1.15 -3.31 0.00
N ALA A 160 0.67 -4.54 -0.27
CA ALA A 160 -0.35 -5.18 0.55
C ALA A 160 0.13 -5.45 1.99
N SER A 161 1.39 -5.86 2.17
CA SER A 161 1.91 -6.12 3.52
C SER A 161 2.02 -4.87 4.37
N VAL A 162 2.45 -3.73 3.80
CA VAL A 162 2.52 -2.44 4.50
C VAL A 162 1.13 -1.95 4.92
N LEU A 163 0.13 -2.06 4.04
CA LEU A 163 -1.25 -1.69 4.37
C LEU A 163 -1.84 -2.55 5.49
N CYS A 164 -1.58 -3.86 5.47
CA CYS A 164 -2.01 -4.76 6.54
C CYS A 164 -1.35 -4.46 7.89
N LEU A 165 -0.05 -4.15 7.90
CA LEU A 165 0.68 -3.81 9.13
C LEU A 165 0.18 -2.50 9.75
N THR A 166 -0.04 -1.46 8.93
CA THR A 166 -0.54 -0.17 9.42
C THR A 166 -1.95 -0.29 10.00
N PHE A 167 -2.84 -1.04 9.35
CA PHE A 167 -4.19 -1.31 9.86
C PHE A 167 -4.15 -2.10 11.19
N SER A 168 -3.29 -3.11 11.28
CA SER A 168 -3.13 -3.92 12.50
C SER A 168 -2.65 -3.09 13.69
N ILE A 169 -1.67 -2.20 13.46
CA ILE A 169 -1.17 -1.26 14.47
C ILE A 169 -2.28 -0.30 14.91
N MET A 170 -3.06 0.24 13.96
CA MET A 170 -4.18 1.14 14.25
C MET A 170 -5.21 0.43 15.16
N VAL A 171 -5.65 -0.79 14.80
CA VAL A 171 -6.58 -1.58 15.61
C VAL A 171 -6.02 -1.87 16.99
N PHE A 172 -4.73 -2.21 17.12
CA PHE A 172 -4.08 -2.42 18.41
C PHE A 172 -4.16 -1.17 19.30
N PHE A 173 -3.83 0.01 18.76
CA PHE A 173 -3.94 1.27 19.50
C PHE A 173 -5.39 1.60 19.89
N PHE A 174 -6.37 1.37 19.00
CA PHE A 174 -7.78 1.56 19.30
C PHE A 174 -8.27 0.62 20.40
N ARG A 175 -7.94 -0.68 20.33
CA ARG A 175 -8.27 -1.66 21.38
C ARG A 175 -7.64 -1.28 22.71
N ARG A 176 -6.38 -0.84 22.71
CA ARG A 176 -5.67 -0.41 23.92
C ARG A 176 -6.32 0.85 24.53
N ARG A 177 -6.74 1.81 23.70
CA ARG A 177 -7.44 3.02 24.16
C ARG A 177 -8.84 2.71 24.69
N TYR A 178 -9.58 1.82 24.03
CA TYR A 178 -10.90 1.37 24.46
C TYR A 178 -10.84 0.62 25.79
N SER A 179 -9.92 -0.33 25.93
CA SER A 179 -9.72 -1.10 27.16
C SER A 179 -9.33 -0.21 28.35
N ARG A 180 -8.42 0.76 28.14
CA ARG A 180 -8.05 1.75 29.17
C ARG A 180 -9.24 2.59 29.65
N ARG A 181 -10.11 3.03 28.73
CA ARG A 181 -11.34 3.76 29.09
C ARG A 181 -12.30 2.90 29.91
N LYS A 182 -12.48 1.63 29.54
CA LYS A 182 -13.35 0.69 30.27
C LYS A 182 -12.83 0.38 31.68
N ARG A 183 -11.51 0.27 31.87
CA ARG A 183 -10.91 0.09 33.21
C ARG A 183 -11.18 1.31 34.10
N ARG A 184 -10.90 2.52 33.61
CA ARG A 184 -11.15 3.77 34.35
C ARG A 184 -12.60 3.92 34.83
N ARG A 185 -13.58 3.54 34.00
CA ARG A 185 -15.00 3.60 34.38
C ARG A 185 -15.36 2.65 35.52
N ARG A 186 -14.66 1.51 35.64
CA ARG A 186 -14.84 0.58 36.77
C ARG A 186 -14.17 1.09 38.04
N ASP A 187 -12.97 1.66 37.91
CA ASP A 187 -12.24 2.22 39.05
C ASP A 187 -13.01 3.40 39.69
N LEU A 188 -13.60 4.28 38.85
CA LEU A 188 -14.45 5.38 39.33
C LEU A 188 -15.70 4.87 40.09
N LYS A 189 -16.34 3.81 39.59
CA LYS A 189 -17.48 3.17 40.26
C LYS A 189 -17.09 2.45 41.56
N GLY A 190 -15.85 1.96 41.65
CA GLY A 190 -15.33 1.34 42.88
C GLY A 190 -15.06 2.38 43.97
N LEU A 191 -14.58 3.57 43.60
CA LEU A 191 -14.34 4.69 44.53
C LEU A 191 -15.65 5.28 45.08
N ASP A 192 -16.68 5.36 44.24
CA ASP A 192 -18.05 5.76 44.60
C ASP A 192 -18.67 4.86 45.69
N LEU A 193 -18.31 3.57 45.70
CA LEU A 193 -18.79 2.59 46.68
C LEU A 193 -18.03 2.61 48.01
N GLN A 194 -16.76 3.03 48.03
CA GLN A 194 -15.95 3.08 49.27
C GLN A 194 -16.03 4.43 49.99
N THR A 195 -16.40 5.50 49.28
CA THR A 195 -16.51 6.85 49.85
C THR A 195 -17.94 7.30 49.69
N GLY A 196 -18.70 7.46 50.78
CA GLY A 196 -20.01 8.08 50.67
C GLY A 196 -19.90 9.41 49.90
N THR A 197 -20.67 9.59 48.84
CA THR A 197 -20.66 10.80 48.03
C THR A 197 -21.59 11.86 48.58
N PHE A 198 -21.21 13.13 48.52
CA PHE A 198 -22.17 14.22 48.69
C PHE A 198 -22.93 14.46 47.39
N THR A 199 -24.20 14.81 47.50
CA THR A 199 -25.00 15.27 46.34
C THR A 199 -24.66 16.72 46.03
N PHE A 200 -24.80 17.12 44.76
CA PHE A 200 -24.54 18.51 44.38
C PHE A 200 -25.44 19.49 45.15
N ARG A 201 -26.68 19.08 45.47
CA ARG A 201 -27.61 19.87 46.27
C ARG A 201 -27.11 20.14 47.69
N GLN A 202 -26.51 19.15 48.34
CA GLN A 202 -25.96 19.30 49.69
C GLN A 202 -24.79 20.29 49.70
N LEU A 203 -23.89 20.18 48.72
CA LEU A 203 -22.74 21.06 48.58
C LEU A 203 -23.13 22.49 48.19
N LYS A 204 -24.09 22.61 47.29
CA LYS A 204 -24.69 23.90 46.92
C LYS A 204 -25.34 24.59 48.13
N ALA A 205 -26.01 23.84 49.01
CA ALA A 205 -26.56 24.40 50.24
C ALA A 205 -25.44 24.81 51.21
N ALA A 206 -24.41 23.96 51.37
CA ALA A 206 -23.30 24.22 52.28
C ALA A 206 -22.47 25.45 51.92
N THR A 207 -22.38 25.79 50.63
CA THR A 207 -21.61 26.95 50.12
C THR A 207 -22.47 28.19 49.87
N ASN A 208 -23.74 28.19 50.30
CA ASN A 208 -24.72 29.24 49.99
C ASN A 208 -24.81 29.55 48.48
N ASN A 209 -25.03 28.50 47.67
CA ASN A 209 -25.07 28.56 46.21
C ASN A 209 -23.76 29.06 45.57
N PHE A 210 -22.60 28.68 46.11
CA PHE A 210 -21.28 29.13 45.62
C PHE A 210 -21.11 30.65 45.67
N ASP A 211 -21.55 31.27 46.78
CA ASP A 211 -21.45 32.71 46.97
C ASP A 211 -19.99 33.18 46.82
N SER A 212 -19.80 34.27 46.09
CA SER A 212 -18.53 34.96 45.95
C SER A 212 -17.90 35.36 47.29
N ALA A 213 -18.71 35.65 48.32
CA ALA A 213 -18.25 35.97 49.67
C ALA A 213 -17.53 34.79 50.35
N ASN A 214 -17.86 33.56 49.96
CA ASN A 214 -17.28 32.34 50.49
C ASN A 214 -16.10 31.83 49.65
N LYS A 215 -15.70 32.55 48.61
CA LYS A 215 -14.63 32.13 47.71
C LYS A 215 -13.27 32.35 48.36
N LEU A 216 -12.51 31.26 48.53
CA LEU A 216 -11.17 31.27 49.10
C LEU A 216 -10.09 31.49 48.04
N GLY A 217 -10.38 31.16 46.78
CA GLY A 217 -9.47 31.39 45.67
C GLY A 217 -9.95 30.76 44.36
N GLU A 218 -9.35 31.19 43.25
CA GLU A 218 -9.53 30.62 41.92
C GLU A 218 -8.20 30.54 41.19
N GLY A 219 -7.99 29.49 40.42
CA GLY A 219 -6.83 29.34 39.55
C GLY A 219 -7.06 28.32 38.45
N GLY A 220 -5.99 27.90 37.78
CA GLY A 220 -6.06 26.93 36.67
C GLY A 220 -6.66 25.56 37.03
N PHE A 221 -6.74 25.24 38.32
CA PHE A 221 -7.30 24.00 38.86
C PHE A 221 -8.77 24.13 39.30
N GLY A 222 -9.39 25.29 39.09
CA GLY A 222 -10.78 25.57 39.47
C GLY A 222 -10.92 26.57 40.62
N SER A 223 -12.13 26.64 41.18
CA SER A 223 -12.49 27.55 42.26
C SER A 223 -12.63 26.81 43.58
N VAL A 224 -12.23 27.46 44.67
CA VAL A 224 -12.26 26.93 46.03
C VAL A 224 -13.18 27.78 46.89
N TYR A 225 -14.12 27.15 47.57
CA TYR A 225 -15.13 27.78 48.40
C TYR A 225 -15.08 27.25 49.82
N LYS A 226 -15.36 28.12 50.80
CA LYS A 226 -15.66 27.73 52.16
C LYS A 226 -17.14 27.33 52.23
N GLY A 227 -17.43 26.23 52.92
CA GLY A 227 -18.80 25.79 53.16
C GLY A 227 -18.99 25.33 54.59
N GLN A 228 -20.25 25.27 55.02
CA GLN A 228 -20.64 24.66 56.27
C GLN A 228 -21.74 23.63 56.03
N LEU A 229 -21.49 22.39 56.44
CA LEU A 229 -22.46 21.31 56.35
C LEU A 229 -23.59 21.51 57.36
N SER A 230 -24.71 20.81 57.16
CA SER A 230 -25.89 20.89 58.05
C SER A 230 -25.62 20.44 59.48
N ASP A 231 -24.56 19.66 59.71
CA ASP A 231 -24.10 19.22 61.02
C ASP A 231 -23.18 20.25 61.71
N GLY A 232 -22.94 21.41 61.09
CA GLY A 232 -22.08 22.48 61.59
C GLY A 232 -20.61 22.33 61.17
N THR A 233 -20.22 21.24 60.52
CA THR A 233 -18.84 20.99 60.09
C THR A 233 -18.43 21.99 59.00
N VAL A 234 -17.31 22.69 59.20
CA VAL A 234 -16.74 23.60 58.21
C VAL A 234 -15.89 22.82 57.23
N ILE A 235 -16.12 23.03 55.94
CA ILE A 235 -15.48 22.32 54.84
C ILE A 235 -14.89 23.28 53.81
N VAL A 236 -13.96 22.75 53.01
CA VAL A 236 -13.44 23.41 51.81
C VAL A 236 -13.89 22.62 50.60
N GLU A 237 -14.59 23.30 49.71
CA GLU A 237 -15.11 22.72 48.47
C GLU A 237 -14.30 23.23 47.29
N LYS A 238 -13.59 22.32 46.63
CA LYS A 238 -12.85 22.61 45.40
C LYS A 238 -13.68 22.13 44.21
N GLN A 239 -14.23 23.10 43.48
CA GLN A 239 -14.90 22.87 42.22
C GLN A 239 -13.87 22.83 41.10
N LEU A 240 -13.73 21.67 40.44
CA LEU A 240 -12.83 21.54 39.31
C LEU A 240 -13.47 22.11 38.04
N ALA A 241 -12.66 22.73 37.18
CA ALA A 241 -13.15 23.33 35.95
C ALA A 241 -13.83 22.30 35.03
N SER A 242 -15.13 22.44 34.84
CA SER A 242 -15.99 21.50 34.08
C SER A 242 -15.77 21.53 32.56
N LYS A 243 -14.95 22.46 32.04
CA LYS A 243 -14.85 22.77 30.60
C LYS A 243 -13.77 22.00 29.82
N SER A 244 -13.07 21.00 30.39
CA SER A 244 -11.97 20.34 29.66
C SER A 244 -11.78 18.84 29.94
N ARG A 245 -11.15 18.13 28.98
CA ARG A 245 -10.58 16.78 29.19
C ARG A 245 -9.52 16.75 30.30
N GLN A 246 -8.95 17.90 30.63
CA GLN A 246 -7.93 18.07 31.65
C GLN A 246 -8.53 18.04 33.06
N GLY A 247 -9.66 18.71 33.32
CA GLY A 247 -10.33 18.67 34.64
C GLY A 247 -10.76 17.25 35.06
N ASN A 248 -11.22 16.43 34.10
CA ASN A 248 -11.52 15.01 34.33
C ASN A 248 -10.26 14.17 34.67
N ARG A 249 -9.09 14.52 34.13
CA ARG A 249 -7.83 13.82 34.42
C ARG A 249 -7.29 14.25 35.78
N GLU A 250 -7.38 15.54 36.09
CA GLU A 250 -6.97 16.12 37.37
C GLU A 250 -7.82 15.57 38.51
N PHE A 251 -9.15 15.48 38.34
CA PHE A 251 -10.06 14.86 39.32
C PHE A 251 -9.66 13.42 39.68
N VAL A 252 -9.43 12.57 38.66
CA VAL A 252 -9.08 11.16 38.86
C VAL A 252 -7.70 11.02 39.49
N ASN A 253 -6.74 11.88 39.12
CA ASN A 253 -5.41 11.88 39.73
C ASN A 253 -5.48 12.33 41.20
N GLU A 254 -6.25 13.36 41.50
CA GLU A 254 -6.38 13.92 42.86
C GLU A 254 -7.05 12.91 43.80
N ILE A 255 -8.16 12.29 43.39
CA ILE A 255 -8.80 11.20 44.15
C ILE A 255 -7.88 9.99 44.26
N GLY A 256 -7.30 9.53 43.14
CA GLY A 256 -6.47 8.33 43.12
C GLY A 256 -5.22 8.42 44.00
N MET A 257 -4.68 9.63 44.21
CA MET A 257 -3.51 9.84 45.06
C MET A 257 -3.87 10.11 46.53
N ILE A 258 -4.91 10.91 46.80
CA ILE A 258 -5.20 11.38 48.17
C ILE A 258 -6.01 10.35 48.96
N PHE A 259 -6.82 9.52 48.31
CA PHE A 259 -7.69 8.58 49.03
C PHE A 259 -6.93 7.50 49.82
N GLY A 260 -5.69 7.20 49.41
CA GLY A 260 -4.82 6.24 50.09
C GLY A 260 -3.86 6.84 51.13
N LEU A 261 -3.84 8.18 51.29
CA LEU A 261 -2.87 8.88 52.14
C LEU A 261 -3.60 9.57 53.29
N GLN A 262 -3.70 8.89 54.43
CA GLN A 262 -4.14 9.48 55.69
C GLN A 262 -2.91 9.75 56.56
N HIS A 263 -2.54 11.02 56.73
CA HIS A 263 -1.42 11.42 57.56
C HIS A 263 -1.77 12.69 58.35
N PRO A 264 -1.36 12.85 59.63
CA PRO A 264 -1.71 14.02 60.45
C PRO A 264 -1.27 15.38 59.88
N ASN A 265 -0.26 15.38 59.00
CA ASN A 265 0.27 16.59 58.36
C ASN A 265 -0.23 16.78 56.91
N LEU A 266 -1.27 16.04 56.48
CA LEU A 266 -1.85 16.14 55.15
C LEU A 266 -3.35 16.47 55.28
N VAL A 267 -3.80 17.46 54.50
CA VAL A 267 -5.22 17.86 54.49
C VAL A 267 -6.09 16.67 54.10
N LYS A 268 -7.00 16.31 54.99
CA LYS A 268 -7.92 15.19 54.81
C LYS A 268 -8.96 15.51 53.76
N LEU A 269 -9.03 14.66 52.73
CA LEU A 269 -10.17 14.61 51.83
C LEU A 269 -11.31 13.88 52.54
N TYR A 270 -12.43 14.57 52.76
CA TYR A 270 -13.62 13.96 53.35
C TYR A 270 -14.37 13.13 52.33
N ARG A 271 -14.85 13.76 51.26
CA ARG A 271 -15.75 13.16 50.26
C ARG A 271 -15.60 13.84 48.91
N CYS A 272 -16.23 13.28 47.88
CA CYS A 272 -16.35 13.90 46.57
C CYS A 272 -17.81 13.92 46.12
N CYS A 273 -18.11 14.77 45.13
CA CYS A 273 -19.38 14.81 44.42
C CYS A 273 -19.12 14.63 42.93
N VAL A 274 -19.80 13.65 42.34
CA VAL A 274 -19.72 13.32 40.90
C VAL A 274 -21.14 13.29 40.35
N GLU A 275 -21.64 14.45 39.92
CA GLU A 275 -23.01 14.57 39.40
C GLU A 275 -23.01 15.27 38.03
N GLY A 276 -23.31 14.52 36.97
CA GLY A 276 -23.27 15.03 35.59
C GLY A 276 -21.87 15.51 35.18
N ASN A 277 -21.73 16.81 34.87
CA ASN A 277 -20.46 17.47 34.54
C ASN A 277 -19.84 18.24 35.73
N GLN A 278 -20.39 18.07 36.94
CA GLN A 278 -19.92 18.73 38.15
C GLN A 278 -19.03 17.77 38.94
N LEU A 279 -17.75 18.12 39.07
CA LEU A 279 -16.75 17.36 39.82
C LEU A 279 -16.24 18.23 40.97
N LEU A 280 -16.59 17.84 42.19
CA LEU A 280 -16.25 18.61 43.39
C LEU A 280 -15.55 17.72 44.42
N LEU A 281 -14.56 18.29 45.08
CA LEU A 281 -13.78 17.66 46.15
C LEU A 281 -14.01 18.41 47.46
N VAL A 282 -14.25 17.67 48.53
CA VAL A 282 -14.55 18.23 49.84
C VAL A 282 -13.44 17.86 50.82
N TYR A 283 -12.76 18.89 51.32
CA TYR A 283 -11.65 18.81 52.25
C TYR A 283 -12.04 19.34 53.63
N GLU A 284 -11.27 18.97 54.65
CA GLU A 284 -11.32 19.65 55.93
C GLU A 284 -10.91 21.12 55.82
N TYR A 285 -11.55 21.98 56.60
CA TYR A 285 -11.20 23.39 56.67
C TYR A 285 -10.00 23.62 57.57
N MET A 286 -9.01 24.36 57.09
CA MET A 286 -7.80 24.73 57.82
C MET A 286 -7.89 26.19 58.24
N GLU A 287 -7.98 26.45 59.54
CA GLU A 287 -8.21 27.80 60.10
C GLU A 287 -7.03 28.76 59.90
N ASN A 288 -5.80 28.24 59.89
CA ASN A 288 -4.56 29.04 59.84
C ASN A 288 -4.16 29.51 58.43
N ASN A 289 -5.05 29.38 57.46
CA ASN A 289 -4.85 29.79 56.07
C ASN A 289 -3.59 29.17 55.41
N CYS A 290 -3.21 29.62 54.22
CA CYS A 290 -2.03 29.11 53.52
C CYS A 290 -0.72 29.65 54.11
N LEU A 291 0.37 28.89 53.94
CA LEU A 291 1.72 29.30 54.32
C LEU A 291 2.14 30.63 53.67
N ALA A 292 1.69 30.89 52.44
CA ALA A 292 1.96 32.15 51.75
C ALA A 292 1.38 33.35 52.53
N HIS A 293 0.21 33.19 53.16
CA HIS A 293 -0.39 34.22 54.00
C HIS A 293 0.43 34.48 55.27
N ALA A 294 0.96 33.42 55.88
CA ALA A 294 1.80 33.52 57.07
C ALA A 294 3.18 34.15 56.77
N LEU A 295 3.74 33.92 55.58
CA LEU A 295 5.05 34.43 55.18
C LEU A 295 5.02 35.85 54.60
N PHE A 296 3.97 36.20 53.83
CA PHE A 296 3.94 37.45 53.05
C PHE A 296 2.86 38.45 53.51
N GLY A 297 2.07 38.12 54.53
CA GLY A 297 1.04 39.00 55.08
C GLY A 297 -0.13 39.27 54.11
N LYS A 298 -0.98 40.24 54.46
CA LYS A 298 -2.19 40.62 53.69
C LYS A 298 -1.85 41.39 52.41
N GLN A 299 -1.22 40.74 51.44
CA GLN A 299 -1.19 41.21 50.05
C GLN A 299 -1.66 40.09 49.13
N GLY A 300 -2.89 40.24 48.66
CA GLY A 300 -3.40 39.74 47.37
C GLY A 300 -3.24 38.25 47.09
N ASP A 301 -4.31 37.50 47.36
CA ASP A 301 -4.89 36.51 46.44
C ASP A 301 -3.93 35.57 45.71
N ILE A 302 -3.30 34.65 46.43
CA ILE A 302 -3.30 33.22 46.09
C ILE A 302 -3.10 32.47 47.41
N CYS A 303 -4.19 31.95 47.97
CA CYS A 303 -4.04 30.83 48.86
C CYS A 303 -3.56 29.65 48.02
N VAL A 304 -2.24 29.43 48.01
CA VAL A 304 -1.70 28.12 47.66
C VAL A 304 -2.18 27.21 48.77
N PHE A 305 -3.40 26.69 48.64
CA PHE A 305 -3.79 25.50 49.35
C PHE A 305 -2.69 24.51 49.01
N VAL A 306 -1.82 24.25 49.98
CA VAL A 306 -0.82 23.18 49.91
C VAL A 306 -1.60 21.86 50.02
N ILE A 307 -2.48 21.62 49.06
CA ILE A 307 -2.75 20.27 48.61
C ILE A 307 -1.48 19.97 47.84
N PHE A 308 -0.56 19.26 48.49
CA PHE A 308 0.63 18.71 47.85
C PHE A 308 0.19 18.00 46.58
N ASN A 309 0.24 18.71 45.45
CA ASN A 309 0.13 18.11 44.15
C ASN A 309 1.42 17.29 44.04
N CYS A 310 1.32 16.00 44.34
CA CYS A 310 2.40 15.01 44.30
C CYS A 310 2.99 14.83 42.87
N VAL A 311 2.64 15.71 41.94
CA VAL A 311 3.39 15.96 40.70
C VAL A 311 4.76 16.56 41.01
N CYS A 312 4.88 17.44 42.01
CA CYS A 312 6.16 18.04 42.38
C CYS A 312 7.08 17.07 43.14
N ILE A 313 6.55 16.15 43.96
CA ILE A 313 7.37 15.15 44.67
C ILE A 313 7.94 14.13 43.69
N ASN A 314 7.17 13.67 42.69
CA ASN A 314 7.69 12.76 41.67
C ASN A 314 8.70 13.44 40.74
N ALA A 315 8.49 14.72 40.40
CA ALA A 315 9.47 15.49 39.63
C ALA A 315 10.76 15.76 40.42
N MET A 316 10.63 16.05 41.73
CA MET A 316 11.77 16.33 42.61
C MET A 316 12.54 15.05 42.96
N LEU A 317 11.88 13.92 43.23
CA LEU A 317 12.56 12.62 43.38
C LEU A 317 13.21 12.15 42.08
N SER A 318 12.58 12.39 40.92
CA SER A 318 13.16 12.02 39.62
C SER A 318 14.37 12.88 39.28
N LEU A 319 14.40 14.17 39.65
CA LEU A 319 15.58 15.02 39.50
C LEU A 319 16.70 14.63 40.47
N ILE A 320 16.38 14.27 41.71
CA ILE A 320 17.35 13.83 42.71
C ILE A 320 17.95 12.47 42.32
N LEU A 321 17.16 11.53 41.80
CA LEU A 321 17.68 10.26 41.27
C LEU A 321 18.53 10.45 40.02
N PHE A 322 18.16 11.39 39.14
CA PHE A 322 18.91 11.70 37.92
C PHE A 322 20.27 12.37 38.23
N PHE A 323 20.35 13.17 39.28
CA PHE A 323 21.62 13.74 39.75
C PHE A 323 22.48 12.73 40.52
N LEU A 324 21.87 11.83 41.30
CA LEU A 324 22.62 10.81 42.04
C LEU A 324 23.13 9.67 41.15
N LEU A 325 22.46 9.34 40.03
CA LEU A 325 22.95 8.34 39.07
C LEU A 325 24.03 8.86 38.11
N ASN A 326 24.17 10.18 37.92
CA ASN A 326 25.20 10.77 37.05
C ASN A 326 26.48 11.20 37.80
N LEU A 327 26.59 10.89 39.10
CA LEU A 327 27.82 11.10 39.88
C LEU A 327 28.61 9.81 40.13
N VAL A 328 28.15 8.68 39.60
CA VAL A 328 28.85 7.39 39.62
C VAL A 328 28.77 6.77 38.23
N ILE A 329 29.54 7.33 37.29
CA ILE A 329 30.25 6.69 36.17
C ILE A 329 31.32 7.68 35.71
#